data_AF-A0AAN6EV57-F1
#
_entry.id   AF-A0AAN6EV57-F1
#
_cell.length_a   1.000
_cell.length_b   1.000
_cell.length_c   1.000
_cell.angle_alpha   90.00
_cell.angle_beta   90.00
_cell.angle_gamma   90.00
#
_symmetry.space_group_name_H-M   'P 1'
#
loop_
_entity.id
_entity.type
_entity.pdbx_description
1 polymer ?
#
loop_
_entity_poly.entity_id
_entity_poly.type
_entity_poly.pdbx_seq_one_letter_code
_entity_poly.pdbx_strand_id
1 'polypeptide(L)'
;MTGVNRGINYCAVVGWRWRKTRRRQKNAKDRPCCRSVDINIDIFHPLSPLLRTKQPPETWNISTSHPTAAVISSSRIWSQHRTPQSTTPFPAMKAYWYDNEEGDQRLAHDSGRPVPESYLANLGVLYYHCPELSQVDKIAQDRHYKNRDEITVSPQAMGDVYEDKVKMFFHEHLHEDEEIRYIRDGAGYFDVRSKEDGWVRIRLEKDDLIILPAGIYHRFTTDENNYIKAMRLFQDEPKWTPLNRGPETDVNVHRQQYLQQTGAAAGAAPISVA
;
A
#
# COMPACT_ATOMS: atom_id res chain seq x y z
N MET A 1 -47.86 -37.31 -71.94
CA MET A 1 -47.59 -36.28 -72.97
C MET A 1 -46.67 -35.24 -72.36
N THR A 2 -45.57 -34.91 -73.08
CA THR A 2 -44.61 -33.78 -72.91
C THR A 2 -43.91 -33.65 -71.55
N GLY A 3 -42.59 -33.56 -71.39
CA GLY A 3 -41.40 -33.48 -72.24
C GLY A 3 -40.21 -33.21 -71.28
N VAL A 4 -39.22 -34.10 -71.16
CA VAL A 4 -37.85 -34.07 -71.75
C VAL A 4 -37.00 -32.81 -71.44
N ASN A 5 -35.77 -33.09 -70.96
CA ASN A 5 -34.47 -32.38 -71.04
C ASN A 5 -33.99 -31.61 -69.79
N ARG A 6 -32.70 -31.64 -69.38
CA ARG A 6 -31.49 -32.49 -69.64
C ARG A 6 -30.35 -31.86 -68.81
N GLY A 7 -29.40 -32.67 -68.34
CA GLY A 7 -28.00 -32.25 -68.02
C GLY A 7 -27.55 -32.60 -66.58
N ILE A 8 -26.80 -33.69 -66.30
CA ILE A 8 -25.37 -33.99 -66.57
C ILE A 8 -24.45 -33.00 -65.79
N ASN A 9 -23.44 -33.35 -64.97
CA ASN A 9 -22.88 -34.62 -64.47
C ASN A 9 -21.77 -34.34 -63.41
N TYR A 10 -21.50 -35.36 -62.59
CA TYR A 10 -20.22 -35.84 -62.00
C TYR A 10 -19.42 -35.13 -60.87
N CYS A 11 -19.26 -35.95 -59.80
CA CYS A 11 -18.06 -36.29 -59.00
C CYS A 11 -17.21 -35.20 -58.31
N ALA A 12 -17.06 -35.29 -56.99
CA ALA A 12 -16.05 -36.18 -56.40
C ALA A 12 -16.26 -36.37 -54.88
N VAL A 13 -16.21 -37.64 -54.48
CA VAL A 13 -16.18 -38.14 -53.11
C VAL A 13 -14.75 -38.02 -52.59
N VAL A 14 -14.56 -37.55 -51.36
CA VAL A 14 -13.37 -37.93 -50.57
C VAL A 14 -13.79 -38.19 -49.13
N GLY A 15 -13.63 -39.46 -48.77
CA GLY A 15 -14.03 -40.03 -47.50
C GLY A 15 -12.97 -39.94 -46.41
N TRP A 16 -13.47 -40.26 -45.22
CA TRP A 16 -12.77 -40.32 -43.96
C TRP A 16 -11.78 -41.49 -43.92
N ARG A 17 -10.61 -41.29 -43.31
CA ARG A 17 -9.73 -42.40 -42.91
C ARG A 17 -9.10 -42.14 -41.55
N TRP A 18 -9.56 -42.89 -40.56
CA TRP A 18 -8.92 -43.07 -39.26
C TRP A 18 -7.65 -43.91 -39.42
N ARG A 19 -6.53 -43.47 -38.82
CA ARG A 19 -5.38 -44.34 -38.53
C ARG A 19 -4.88 -44.06 -37.11
N LYS A 20 -4.98 -45.09 -36.26
CA LYS A 20 -4.26 -45.18 -34.99
C LYS A 20 -2.78 -45.45 -35.28
N THR A 21 -1.89 -44.68 -34.67
CA THR A 21 -0.49 -45.10 -34.46
C THR A 21 -0.07 -44.81 -33.01
N ARG A 22 0.55 -45.83 -32.39
CA ARG A 22 1.01 -45.84 -30.99
C ARG A 22 2.29 -45.01 -30.81
N ARG A 23 2.33 -44.35 -29.65
CA ARG A 23 3.47 -43.93 -28.79
C ARG A 23 4.88 -43.83 -29.38
N ARG A 24 5.49 -42.67 -29.18
CA ARG A 24 6.90 -42.54 -28.76
C ARG A 24 7.00 -41.46 -27.69
N GLN A 25 7.43 -41.84 -26.48
CA GLN A 25 7.83 -40.91 -25.41
C GLN A 25 9.01 -40.07 -25.91
N LYS A 26 8.93 -38.74 -25.72
CA LYS A 26 10.08 -37.85 -25.72
C LYS A 26 9.93 -36.86 -24.55
N ASN A 27 11.08 -36.55 -23.98
CA ASN A 27 11.30 -36.06 -22.64
C ASN A 27 10.76 -34.67 -22.35
N ALA A 28 10.49 -34.44 -21.07
CA ALA A 28 10.29 -33.12 -20.47
C ALA A 28 11.57 -32.29 -20.59
N LYS A 29 11.56 -31.35 -21.53
CA LYS A 29 12.36 -30.12 -21.63
C LYS A 29 11.71 -29.36 -22.80
N ASP A 30 11.54 -28.06 -22.66
CA ASP A 30 10.84 -27.15 -23.59
C ASP A 30 9.35 -26.91 -23.24
N ARG A 31 9.13 -26.20 -22.12
CA ARG A 31 8.03 -25.22 -22.04
C ARG A 31 8.64 -23.82 -22.08
N PRO A 32 8.07 -22.88 -22.83
CA PRO A 32 8.61 -21.52 -22.90
C PRO A 32 8.51 -20.87 -21.53
N CYS A 33 9.67 -20.41 -21.05
CA CYS A 33 9.82 -19.58 -19.87
C CYS A 33 8.85 -18.40 -19.99
N CYS A 34 7.96 -18.26 -19.00
CA CYS A 34 7.19 -17.03 -18.81
C CYS A 34 8.19 -15.89 -18.75
N ARG A 35 8.17 -15.00 -19.75
CA ARG A 35 8.94 -13.77 -19.70
C ARG A 35 8.36 -12.94 -18.56
N SER A 36 9.07 -12.92 -17.44
CA SER A 36 8.93 -11.90 -16.41
C SER A 36 9.04 -10.54 -17.10
N VAL A 37 7.95 -9.78 -17.06
CA VAL A 37 7.98 -8.38 -17.44
C VAL A 37 8.39 -7.65 -16.17
N ASP A 38 9.68 -7.37 -16.05
CA ASP A 38 10.19 -6.47 -15.02
C ASP A 38 9.63 -5.08 -15.33
N ILE A 39 8.53 -4.72 -14.65
CA ILE A 39 7.99 -3.35 -14.71
C ILE A 39 8.78 -2.54 -13.68
N ASN A 40 9.96 -2.06 -14.10
CA ASN A 40 10.68 -1.01 -13.37
C ASN A 40 9.77 0.22 -13.26
N ILE A 41 9.40 0.57 -12.04
CA ILE A 41 8.75 1.84 -11.73
C ILE A 41 9.87 2.87 -11.51
N ASP A 42 10.49 3.30 -12.60
CA ASP A 42 11.38 4.47 -12.60
C ASP A 42 10.55 5.71 -12.96
N ILE A 43 9.91 6.33 -11.97
CA ILE A 43 9.38 7.69 -12.14
C ILE A 43 10.51 8.66 -11.76
N PHE A 44 11.43 8.87 -12.69
CA PHE A 44 12.40 9.98 -12.62
C PHE A 44 11.86 11.17 -13.41
N HIS A 45 11.53 12.27 -12.72
CA HIS A 45 11.44 13.59 -13.35
C HIS A 45 12.77 14.34 -13.15
N PRO A 46 13.41 14.88 -14.21
CA PRO A 46 14.61 15.68 -14.05
C PRO A 46 14.26 17.08 -13.53
N LEU A 47 14.80 17.45 -12.37
CA LEU A 47 14.83 18.83 -11.90
C LEU A 47 15.84 19.63 -12.73
N SER A 48 15.37 20.68 -13.40
CA SER A 48 16.23 21.69 -14.03
C SER A 48 16.90 22.58 -12.97
N PRO A 49 18.18 22.96 -13.13
CA PRO A 49 18.89 23.76 -12.14
C PRO A 49 18.58 25.26 -12.30
N LEU A 50 17.98 25.86 -11.28
CA LEU A 50 17.88 27.32 -11.18
C LEU A 50 19.23 27.90 -10.74
N LEU A 51 19.72 28.82 -11.57
CA LEU A 51 20.94 29.60 -11.40
C LEU A 51 20.87 30.43 -10.12
N ARG A 52 21.88 30.25 -9.26
CA ARG A 52 22.10 31.01 -8.03
C ARG A 52 22.93 32.25 -8.35
N THR A 53 22.29 33.43 -8.39
CA THR A 53 23.02 34.71 -8.38
C THR A 53 23.26 35.17 -6.94
N LYS A 54 24.52 35.47 -6.64
CA LYS A 54 25.00 36.00 -5.35
C LYS A 54 24.72 37.51 -5.30
N GLN A 55 24.19 37.99 -4.18
CA GLN A 55 24.39 39.38 -3.75
C GLN A 55 24.87 39.40 -2.28
N PRO A 56 25.78 40.32 -1.91
CA PRO A 56 26.49 40.33 -0.63
C PRO A 56 25.70 41.04 0.49
N PRO A 57 26.09 40.87 1.77
CA PRO A 57 25.36 41.45 2.90
C PRO A 57 25.72 42.92 3.13
N GLU A 58 24.69 43.75 3.32
CA GLU A 58 24.83 45.08 3.88
C GLU A 58 24.72 45.03 5.42
N THR A 59 25.72 45.59 6.07
CA THR A 59 25.81 45.85 7.50
C THR A 59 25.02 47.10 7.87
N TRP A 60 24.26 47.13 8.98
CA TRP A 60 24.13 48.36 9.80
C TRP A 60 23.89 48.09 11.29
N ASN A 61 24.45 49.01 12.06
CA ASN A 61 24.75 49.03 13.48
C ASN A 61 23.55 49.11 14.46
N ILE A 62 23.84 48.52 15.63
CA ILE A 62 23.54 48.93 17.02
C ILE A 62 22.89 50.32 17.20
N SER A 63 21.81 50.35 17.98
CA SER A 63 21.46 51.52 18.80
C SER A 63 20.83 51.09 20.13
N THR A 64 21.53 51.43 21.21
CA THR A 64 21.11 51.33 22.60
C THR A 64 20.27 52.54 23.01
N SER A 65 19.17 52.33 23.73
CA SER A 65 18.69 53.33 24.70
C SER A 65 17.84 52.67 25.79
N HIS A 66 18.29 52.82 27.04
CA HIS A 66 17.45 52.83 28.23
C HIS A 66 16.83 54.24 28.36
N PRO A 67 15.68 54.40 29.05
CA PRO A 67 15.82 54.89 30.43
C PRO A 67 14.73 54.44 31.44
N THR A 68 15.19 54.47 32.71
CA THR A 68 14.53 54.92 33.96
C THR A 68 13.36 54.15 34.57
N ALA A 69 13.59 53.83 35.84
CA ALA A 69 12.68 53.30 36.84
C ALA A 69 11.58 54.29 37.26
N ALA A 70 10.40 53.75 37.57
CA ALA A 70 9.41 54.37 38.44
C ALA A 70 8.80 53.30 39.36
N VAL A 71 8.80 53.58 40.66
CA VAL A 71 8.28 52.76 41.75
C VAL A 71 6.88 53.24 42.09
N ILE A 72 5.85 52.40 41.92
CA ILE A 72 4.52 52.50 42.57
C ILE A 72 3.98 51.05 42.66
N SER A 73 4.09 50.37 43.79
CA SER A 73 3.09 50.25 44.86
C SER A 73 1.76 49.61 44.45
N SER A 74 1.57 48.40 45.00
CA SER A 74 0.30 47.85 45.50
C SER A 74 -0.73 47.28 44.52
N SER A 75 -0.88 45.96 44.66
CA SER A 75 -2.17 45.23 44.73
C SER A 75 -2.57 44.37 43.53
N ARG A 76 -2.83 43.10 43.90
CA ARG A 76 -3.77 42.16 43.30
C ARG A 76 -3.20 41.27 42.18
N ILE A 77 -2.48 40.24 42.63
CA ILE A 77 -2.23 39.00 41.89
C ILE A 77 -3.59 38.36 41.58
N TRP A 78 -4.08 38.56 40.36
CA TRP A 78 -5.06 37.63 39.79
C TRP A 78 -4.25 36.49 39.17
N SER A 79 -4.15 35.39 39.91
CA SER A 79 -3.80 34.09 39.33
C SER A 79 -4.89 33.75 38.33
N GLN A 80 -4.72 34.18 37.08
CA GLN A 80 -5.43 33.58 35.98
C GLN A 80 -4.88 32.17 35.88
N HIS A 81 -5.57 31.23 36.54
CA HIS A 81 -5.46 29.83 36.23
C HIS A 81 -5.74 29.70 34.74
N ARG A 82 -4.66 29.69 33.96
CA ARG A 82 -4.67 29.29 32.58
C ARG A 82 -5.04 27.82 32.64
N THR A 83 -6.33 27.55 32.46
CA THR A 83 -6.83 26.19 32.21
C THR A 83 -5.92 25.58 31.18
N PRO A 84 -5.33 24.38 31.41
CA PRO A 84 -4.62 23.70 30.35
C PRO A 84 -5.57 23.61 29.18
N GLN A 85 -5.18 24.21 28.05
CA GLN A 85 -5.91 24.07 26.81
C GLN A 85 -6.11 22.58 26.61
N SER A 86 -7.37 22.17 26.49
CA SER A 86 -7.73 20.85 26.03
C SER A 86 -6.99 20.63 24.73
N THR A 87 -5.92 19.84 24.78
CA THR A 87 -5.37 19.19 23.60
C THR A 87 -6.48 18.26 23.15
N THR A 88 -7.35 18.73 22.26
CA THR A 88 -8.22 17.84 21.50
C THR A 88 -7.27 16.81 20.87
N PRO A 89 -7.29 15.54 21.30
CA PRO A 89 -6.43 14.56 20.66
C PRO A 89 -6.83 14.53 19.20
N PHE A 90 -5.85 14.64 18.31
CA PHE A 90 -6.03 14.27 16.92
C PHE A 90 -6.75 12.92 16.87
N PRO A 91 -7.73 12.73 15.98
CA PRO A 91 -8.47 11.48 15.94
C PRO A 91 -7.47 10.32 15.83
N ALA A 92 -7.53 9.40 16.79
CA ALA A 92 -6.68 8.21 16.77
C ALA A 92 -6.99 7.39 15.50
N MET A 93 -5.97 6.71 14.97
CA MET A 93 -6.12 5.80 13.84
C MET A 93 -7.28 4.82 14.08
N LYS A 94 -8.08 4.59 13.04
CA LYS A 94 -9.23 3.69 13.10
C LYS A 94 -8.89 2.36 12.45
N ALA A 95 -8.95 1.30 13.24
CA ALA A 95 -8.93 -0.07 12.76
C ALA A 95 -10.19 -0.82 13.22
N TYR A 96 -10.72 -1.67 12.35
CA TYR A 96 -11.95 -2.41 12.59
C TYR A 96 -12.01 -3.66 11.72
N TRP A 97 -12.86 -4.61 12.10
CA TRP A 97 -13.11 -5.78 11.26
C TRP A 97 -13.89 -5.36 10.00
N TYR A 98 -13.46 -5.88 8.85
CA TYR A 98 -14.16 -5.69 7.59
C TYR A 98 -15.51 -6.42 7.61
N ASP A 99 -16.57 -5.80 7.08
CA ASP A 99 -17.92 -6.38 7.06
C ASP A 99 -18.06 -7.58 6.08
N ASN A 100 -17.25 -7.61 5.02
CA ASN A 100 -17.31 -8.56 3.90
C ASN A 100 -18.59 -8.46 3.06
N GLU A 101 -19.28 -7.32 3.14
CA GLU A 101 -20.40 -7.03 2.25
C GLU A 101 -19.89 -6.78 0.83
N GLU A 102 -20.70 -7.13 -0.17
CA GLU A 102 -20.42 -6.79 -1.56
C GLU A 102 -20.49 -5.27 -1.76
N GLY A 103 -19.53 -4.69 -2.46
CA GLY A 103 -19.51 -3.25 -2.69
C GLY A 103 -18.21 -2.74 -3.29
N ASP A 104 -18.14 -1.42 -3.46
CA ASP A 104 -16.90 -0.74 -3.84
C ASP A 104 -15.91 -0.83 -2.67
N GLN A 105 -14.76 -1.45 -2.93
CA GLN A 105 -13.64 -1.60 -1.98
C GLN A 105 -13.23 -0.30 -1.26
N ARG A 106 -13.49 0.86 -1.87
CA ARG A 106 -13.16 2.19 -1.36
C ARG A 106 -14.10 2.69 -0.26
N LEU A 107 -15.26 2.05 -0.07
CA LEU A 107 -16.20 2.36 1.02
C LEU A 107 -15.60 1.98 2.37
N ALA A 108 -16.17 2.48 3.47
CA ALA A 108 -15.63 2.21 4.81
C ALA A 108 -15.61 0.71 5.16
N HIS A 109 -16.63 -0.06 4.78
CA HIS A 109 -16.79 -1.48 5.12
C HIS A 109 -16.60 -1.79 6.61
N ASP A 110 -17.13 -0.90 7.46
CA ASP A 110 -16.99 -0.99 8.91
C ASP A 110 -18.08 -1.88 9.52
N SER A 111 -17.68 -3.03 10.05
CA SER A 111 -18.59 -3.96 10.75
C SER A 111 -19.07 -3.45 12.12
N GLY A 112 -18.58 -2.30 12.59
CA GLY A 112 -18.85 -1.77 13.93
C GLY A 112 -18.05 -2.47 15.04
N ARG A 113 -17.14 -3.40 14.69
CA ARG A 113 -16.27 -4.10 15.63
C ARG A 113 -14.86 -3.48 15.57
N PRO A 114 -14.50 -2.59 16.52
CA PRO A 114 -13.19 -1.96 16.52
C PRO A 114 -12.07 -2.95 16.82
N VAL A 115 -10.89 -2.68 16.28
CA VAL A 115 -9.65 -3.41 16.53
C VAL A 115 -8.65 -2.46 17.20
N PRO A 116 -8.18 -2.74 18.43
CA PRO A 116 -7.22 -1.87 19.10
C PRO A 116 -5.82 -1.98 18.47
N GLU A 117 -5.03 -0.93 18.58
CA GLU A 117 -3.62 -0.90 18.13
C GLU A 117 -2.79 -2.07 18.70
N SER A 118 -3.06 -2.48 19.94
CA SER A 118 -2.38 -3.62 20.57
C SER A 118 -2.65 -4.95 19.85
N TYR A 119 -3.82 -5.12 19.23
CA TYR A 119 -4.10 -6.28 18.40
C TYR A 119 -3.30 -6.24 17.11
N LEU A 120 -3.19 -5.06 16.46
CA LEU A 120 -2.34 -4.88 15.27
C LEU A 120 -0.88 -5.17 15.59
N ALA A 121 -0.38 -4.70 16.74
CA ALA A 121 0.97 -4.99 17.21
C ALA A 121 1.21 -6.50 17.41
N ASN A 122 0.20 -7.26 17.84
CA ASN A 122 0.28 -8.72 17.94
C ASN A 122 0.30 -9.44 16.57
N LEU A 123 -0.10 -8.75 15.50
CA LEU A 123 0.10 -9.16 14.11
C LEU A 123 1.44 -8.65 13.55
N GLY A 124 2.28 -7.99 14.36
CA GLY A 124 3.52 -7.35 13.93
C GLY A 124 3.33 -6.04 13.15
N VAL A 125 2.09 -5.55 13.01
CA VAL A 125 1.79 -4.27 12.38
C VAL A 125 2.08 -3.15 13.37
N LEU A 126 3.01 -2.27 13.03
CA LEU A 126 3.38 -1.12 13.86
C LEU A 126 2.75 0.15 13.30
N TYR A 127 2.26 1.00 14.20
CA TYR A 127 1.64 2.28 13.88
C TYR A 127 2.28 3.40 14.70
N TYR A 128 2.45 4.55 14.07
CA TYR A 128 2.92 5.78 14.70
C TYR A 128 2.19 6.98 14.11
N HIS A 129 1.73 7.87 14.97
CA HIS A 129 1.29 9.20 14.55
C HIS A 129 2.48 10.16 14.58
N CYS A 130 2.87 10.67 13.41
CA CYS A 130 4.06 11.48 13.17
C CYS A 130 3.70 12.82 12.51
N PRO A 131 3.20 13.82 13.26
CA PRO A 131 2.96 15.18 12.75
C PRO A 131 4.22 15.84 12.18
N GLU A 132 5.38 15.50 12.72
CA GLU A 132 6.66 16.06 12.31
C GLU A 132 7.52 15.02 11.60
N LEU A 133 8.11 15.38 10.45
CA LEU A 133 8.98 14.49 9.68
C LEU A 133 10.18 13.98 10.50
N SER A 134 10.65 14.74 11.48
CA SER A 134 11.74 14.33 12.38
C SER A 134 11.42 13.05 13.19
N GLN A 135 10.14 12.77 13.45
CA GLN A 135 9.72 11.52 14.10
C GLN A 135 9.89 10.32 13.15
N VAL A 136 9.56 10.52 11.86
CA VAL A 136 9.79 9.51 10.80
C VAL A 136 11.28 9.30 10.58
N ASP A 137 12.08 10.37 10.57
CA ASP A 137 13.54 10.27 10.44
C ASP A 137 14.16 9.47 11.60
N LYS A 138 13.64 9.63 12.82
CA LYS A 138 14.07 8.83 13.98
C LYS A 138 13.71 7.35 13.82
N ILE A 139 12.48 7.03 13.41
CA ILE A 139 12.06 5.65 13.14
C ILE A 139 12.93 5.03 12.04
N ALA A 140 13.20 5.79 10.96
CA ALA A 140 14.06 5.37 9.87
C ALA A 140 15.49 5.08 10.35
N GLN A 141 16.04 5.92 11.23
CA GLN A 141 17.35 5.68 11.83
C GLN A 141 17.36 4.41 12.70
N ASP A 142 16.39 4.27 13.61
CA ASP A 142 16.32 3.14 14.54
C ASP A 142 16.11 1.79 13.82
N ARG A 143 15.41 1.81 12.68
CA ARG A 143 15.08 0.63 11.86
C ARG A 143 15.93 0.47 10.61
N HIS A 144 16.94 1.32 10.44
CA HIS A 144 17.90 1.29 9.33
C HIS A 144 17.25 1.42 7.93
N TYR A 145 16.23 2.27 7.79
CA TYR A 145 15.64 2.61 6.49
C TYR A 145 16.53 3.61 5.75
N LYS A 146 17.27 3.13 4.76
CA LYS A 146 18.29 3.91 4.03
C LYS A 146 17.69 4.71 2.88
N ASN A 147 16.57 4.25 2.31
CA ASN A 147 15.99 4.83 1.10
C ASN A 147 14.55 5.31 1.36
N ARG A 148 14.15 6.38 0.66
CA ARG A 148 12.78 6.89 0.65
C ARG A 148 12.42 7.53 -0.68
N ASP A 149 11.15 7.48 -1.03
CA ASP A 149 10.56 8.24 -2.12
C ASP A 149 9.13 8.70 -1.79
N GLU A 150 8.49 9.44 -2.69
CA GLU A 150 7.09 9.83 -2.57
C GLU A 150 6.28 9.32 -3.76
N ILE A 151 5.06 8.84 -3.47
CA ILE A 151 4.07 8.43 -4.47
C ILE A 151 2.76 9.18 -4.23
N THR A 152 2.09 9.55 -5.31
CA THR A 152 0.71 10.07 -5.28
C THR A 152 -0.18 9.12 -6.05
N VAL A 153 -1.17 8.54 -5.39
CA VAL A 153 -2.15 7.62 -5.99
C VAL A 153 -3.45 8.40 -6.15
N SER A 154 -3.74 8.79 -7.40
CA SER A 154 -5.02 9.40 -7.78
C SER A 154 -5.22 9.28 -9.29
N PRO A 155 -6.47 9.37 -9.79
CA PRO A 155 -6.74 9.41 -11.22
C PRO A 155 -5.95 10.52 -11.91
N GLN A 156 -5.84 11.70 -11.28
CA GLN A 156 -5.11 12.84 -11.84
C GLN A 156 -3.60 12.59 -11.93
N ALA A 157 -3.00 12.00 -10.90
CA ALA A 157 -1.55 11.78 -10.86
C ALA A 157 -1.09 10.59 -11.72
N MET A 158 -1.94 9.58 -11.89
CA MET A 158 -1.60 8.33 -12.57
C MET A 158 -2.19 8.21 -13.98
N GLY A 159 -3.21 8.99 -14.33
CA GLY A 159 -3.86 8.93 -15.64
C GLY A 159 -4.40 7.52 -15.95
N ASP A 160 -4.18 7.05 -17.17
CA ASP A 160 -4.77 5.81 -17.69
C ASP A 160 -4.35 4.54 -16.92
N VAL A 161 -3.20 4.56 -16.23
CA VAL A 161 -2.73 3.39 -15.46
C VAL A 161 -3.36 3.29 -14.08
N TYR A 162 -4.14 4.29 -13.64
CA TYR A 162 -4.71 4.35 -12.30
C TYR A 162 -5.54 3.10 -11.95
N GLU A 163 -6.48 2.72 -12.80
CA GLU A 163 -7.40 1.62 -12.52
C GLU A 163 -6.68 0.27 -12.42
N ASP A 164 -5.68 0.03 -13.26
CA ASP A 164 -4.89 -1.21 -13.22
C ASP A 164 -4.00 -1.26 -11.97
N LYS A 165 -3.46 -0.11 -11.54
CA LYS A 165 -2.65 -0.02 -10.32
C LYS A 165 -3.49 -0.23 -9.07
N VAL A 166 -4.67 0.39 -8.97
CA VAL A 166 -5.57 0.20 -7.81
C VAL A 166 -6.02 -1.25 -7.69
N LYS A 167 -6.32 -1.93 -8.81
CA LYS A 167 -6.62 -3.37 -8.81
C LYS A 167 -5.45 -4.21 -8.32
N MET A 168 -4.23 -3.89 -8.75
CA MET A 168 -3.02 -4.60 -8.31
C MET A 168 -2.77 -4.40 -6.81
N PHE A 169 -2.92 -3.18 -6.29
CA PHE A 169 -2.74 -2.90 -4.87
C PHE A 169 -3.82 -3.57 -4.00
N PHE A 170 -5.05 -3.70 -4.51
CA PHE A 170 -6.15 -4.31 -3.76
C PHE A 170 -6.19 -5.84 -3.86
N HIS A 171 -5.49 -6.43 -4.84
CA HIS A 171 -5.29 -7.87 -4.87
C HIS A 171 -4.51 -8.27 -3.61
N GLU A 172 -4.99 -9.26 -2.87
CA GLU A 172 -4.29 -9.75 -1.68
C GLU A 172 -2.89 -10.29 -2.01
N HIS A 173 -1.88 -9.76 -1.34
CA HIS A 173 -0.47 -10.09 -1.57
C HIS A 173 0.35 -10.02 -0.28
N LEU A 174 1.61 -10.46 -0.36
CA LEU A 174 2.64 -10.25 0.64
C LEU A 174 3.90 -9.67 0.00
N HIS A 175 4.77 -9.13 0.85
CA HIS A 175 6.15 -8.76 0.52
C HIS A 175 7.14 -9.53 1.39
N GLU A 176 8.34 -9.75 0.85
CA GLU A 176 9.46 -10.40 1.57
C GLU A 176 10.22 -9.42 2.48
N ASP A 177 10.01 -8.12 2.27
CA ASP A 177 10.52 -7.02 3.08
C ASP A 177 9.34 -6.30 3.78
N GLU A 178 9.65 -5.45 4.75
CA GLU A 178 8.64 -4.60 5.38
C GLU A 178 8.00 -3.63 4.37
N GLU A 179 6.69 -3.46 4.45
CA GLU A 179 5.98 -2.41 3.73
C GLU A 179 5.77 -1.20 4.66
N ILE A 180 6.55 -0.14 4.44
CA ILE A 180 6.49 1.09 5.23
C ILE A 180 5.83 2.21 4.42
N ARG A 181 4.81 2.84 5.00
CA ARG A 181 4.06 3.95 4.38
C ARG A 181 3.82 5.04 5.41
N TYR A 182 4.25 6.25 5.08
CA TYR A 182 3.96 7.46 5.84
C TYR A 182 3.08 8.38 5.01
N ILE A 183 1.86 8.65 5.48
CA ILE A 183 0.86 9.40 4.71
C ILE A 183 1.15 10.90 4.83
N ARG A 184 1.38 11.52 3.68
CA ARG A 184 1.70 12.96 3.56
C ARG A 184 0.46 13.80 3.29
N ASP A 185 -0.54 13.21 2.62
CA ASP A 185 -1.82 13.85 2.30
C ASP A 185 -2.86 12.81 1.88
N GLY A 186 -4.14 13.17 1.93
CA GLY A 186 -5.25 12.27 1.62
C GLY A 186 -5.43 11.12 2.62
N ALA A 187 -6.07 10.04 2.18
CA ALA A 187 -6.35 8.89 3.03
C ALA A 187 -6.56 7.60 2.22
N GLY A 188 -6.44 6.47 2.90
CA GLY A 188 -6.70 5.15 2.31
C GLY A 188 -6.83 4.06 3.36
N TYR A 189 -7.07 2.85 2.87
CA TYR A 189 -7.25 1.67 3.70
C TYR A 189 -6.16 0.66 3.42
N PHE A 190 -5.51 0.20 4.49
CA PHE A 190 -4.70 -1.01 4.49
C PHE A 190 -5.50 -2.11 5.16
N ASP A 191 -5.80 -3.16 4.42
CA ASP A 191 -6.45 -4.34 4.98
C ASP A 191 -5.39 -5.40 5.25
N VAL A 192 -5.40 -5.99 6.43
CA VAL A 192 -4.48 -7.07 6.85
C VAL A 192 -5.26 -8.29 7.31
N ARG A 193 -4.68 -9.47 7.11
CA ARG A 193 -5.24 -10.71 7.67
C ARG A 193 -4.94 -10.83 9.16
N SER A 194 -6.00 -11.08 9.93
CA SER A 194 -5.94 -11.49 11.34
C SER A 194 -5.34 -12.90 11.51
N LYS A 195 -5.14 -13.34 12.75
CA LYS A 195 -4.64 -14.69 13.05
C LYS A 195 -5.56 -15.79 12.54
N GLU A 196 -6.87 -15.54 12.57
CA GLU A 196 -7.93 -16.41 12.08
C GLU A 196 -8.28 -16.13 10.61
N ASP A 197 -7.43 -15.39 9.89
CA ASP A 197 -7.55 -15.10 8.47
C ASP A 197 -8.78 -14.25 8.07
N GLY A 198 -9.43 -13.58 9.03
CA GLY A 198 -10.41 -12.52 8.75
C GLY A 198 -9.74 -11.19 8.40
N TRP A 199 -10.43 -10.34 7.64
CA TRP A 199 -9.95 -9.00 7.26
C TRP A 199 -10.10 -7.97 8.38
N VAL A 200 -9.01 -7.28 8.68
CA VAL A 200 -8.99 -6.06 9.52
C VAL A 200 -8.64 -4.89 8.60
N ARG A 201 -9.51 -3.89 8.55
CA ARG A 201 -9.31 -2.65 7.80
C ARG A 201 -8.72 -1.58 8.70
N ILE A 202 -7.68 -0.92 8.22
CA ILE A 202 -6.94 0.13 8.91
C ILE A 202 -7.04 1.39 8.05
N ARG A 203 -7.71 2.42 8.54
CA ARG A 203 -7.77 3.72 7.87
C ARG A 203 -6.57 4.55 8.28
N LEU A 204 -5.78 4.98 7.31
CA LEU A 204 -4.66 5.89 7.52
C LEU A 204 -4.93 7.20 6.81
N GLU A 205 -4.62 8.29 7.49
CA GLU A 205 -4.71 9.64 6.97
C GLU A 205 -3.40 10.38 7.21
N LYS A 206 -3.35 11.66 6.81
CA LYS A 206 -2.16 12.49 6.94
C LYS A 206 -1.52 12.37 8.34
N ASP A 207 -0.20 12.27 8.33
CA ASP A 207 0.67 12.15 9.49
C ASP A 207 0.72 10.74 10.12
N ASP A 208 -0.01 9.76 9.57
CA ASP A 208 0.08 8.37 10.01
C ASP A 208 1.21 7.61 9.30
N LEU A 209 1.99 6.85 10.08
CA LEU A 209 2.99 5.89 9.60
C LEU A 209 2.58 4.47 9.99
N ILE A 210 2.56 3.58 9.00
CA ILE A 210 2.36 2.14 9.21
C ILE A 210 3.59 1.36 8.73
N ILE A 211 3.90 0.27 9.45
CA ILE A 211 4.88 -0.74 9.07
C ILE A 211 4.17 -2.08 9.07
N LEU A 212 4.04 -2.68 7.88
CA LEU A 212 3.55 -4.04 7.72
C LEU A 212 4.76 -4.99 7.71
N PRO A 213 4.76 -6.05 8.54
CA PRO A 213 5.89 -6.96 8.61
C PRO A 213 5.98 -7.82 7.34
N ALA A 214 7.20 -8.23 6.97
CA ALA A 214 7.41 -9.20 5.90
C ALA A 214 6.55 -10.45 6.10
N GLY A 215 5.94 -10.95 5.03
CA GLY A 215 5.12 -12.17 5.04
C GLY A 215 3.67 -12.00 5.52
N ILE A 216 3.23 -10.81 5.95
CA ILE A 216 1.81 -10.57 6.22
C ILE A 216 1.02 -10.47 4.92
N TYR A 217 -0.13 -11.15 4.86
CA TYR A 217 -1.08 -10.93 3.77
C TYR A 217 -1.83 -9.62 4.01
N HIS A 218 -1.79 -8.76 3.00
CA HIS A 218 -2.41 -7.44 3.04
C HIS A 218 -2.85 -7.00 1.64
N ARG A 219 -3.56 -5.88 1.61
CA ARG A 219 -3.95 -5.16 0.40
C ARG A 219 -4.17 -3.69 0.71
N PHE A 220 -4.14 -2.85 -0.32
CA PHE A 220 -4.36 -1.42 -0.21
C PHE A 220 -5.45 -0.94 -1.17
N THR A 221 -6.26 0.02 -0.73
CA THR A 221 -7.14 0.81 -1.58
C THR A 221 -7.19 2.26 -1.11
N THR A 222 -7.39 3.19 -2.04
CA THR A 222 -7.81 4.56 -1.66
C THR A 222 -9.19 4.51 -1.03
N ASP A 223 -9.57 5.59 -0.34
CA ASP A 223 -10.97 5.81 0.02
C ASP A 223 -11.75 6.43 -1.14
N GLU A 224 -13.00 6.84 -0.87
CA GLU A 224 -13.92 7.44 -1.84
C GLU A 224 -13.39 8.75 -2.46
N ASN A 225 -12.42 9.43 -1.83
CA ASN A 225 -11.79 10.63 -2.39
C ASN A 225 -10.76 10.30 -3.48
N ASN A 226 -10.40 9.02 -3.66
CA ASN A 226 -9.48 8.56 -4.69
C ASN A 226 -8.12 9.28 -4.67
N TYR A 227 -7.67 9.70 -3.49
CA TYR A 227 -6.45 10.47 -3.33
C TYR A 227 -5.70 10.07 -2.07
N ILE A 228 -4.44 9.66 -2.26
CA ILE A 228 -3.47 9.55 -1.18
C ILE A 228 -2.08 9.96 -1.70
N LYS A 229 -1.32 10.66 -0.87
CA LYS A 229 0.09 10.90 -1.06
C LYS A 229 0.85 10.24 0.08
N ALA A 230 1.80 9.37 -0.25
CA ALA A 230 2.57 8.63 0.74
C ALA A 230 4.08 8.76 0.46
N MET A 231 4.85 8.91 1.53
CA MET A 231 6.28 8.63 1.53
C MET A 231 6.47 7.13 1.79
N ARG A 232 7.25 6.47 0.94
CA ARG A 232 7.61 5.06 1.11
C ARG A 232 9.03 4.97 1.64
N LEU A 233 9.30 4.07 2.57
CA LEU A 233 10.62 3.87 3.17
C LEU A 233 11.09 2.42 2.97
N PHE A 234 12.40 2.22 2.85
CA PHE A 234 13.02 0.91 2.58
C PHE A 234 14.31 0.72 3.35
N GLN A 235 14.56 -0.51 3.81
CA GLN A 235 15.85 -0.90 4.40
C GLN A 235 16.98 -0.87 3.36
N ASP A 236 16.75 -1.48 2.20
CA ASP A 236 17.71 -1.56 1.08
C ASP A 236 17.08 -1.06 -0.22
N GLU A 237 17.63 -1.43 -1.38
CA GLU A 237 17.03 -1.11 -2.68
C GLU A 237 15.62 -1.68 -2.77
N PRO A 238 14.64 -0.89 -3.22
CA PRO A 238 13.25 -1.29 -3.09
C PRO A 238 12.91 -2.46 -4.02
N LYS A 239 12.35 -3.51 -3.43
CA LYS A 239 11.72 -4.62 -4.16
C LYS A 239 10.22 -4.44 -4.14
N TRP A 240 9.68 -4.01 -5.29
CA TRP A 240 8.26 -3.65 -5.40
C TRP A 240 7.33 -4.81 -5.70
N THR A 241 7.85 -5.99 -6.00
CA THR A 241 7.06 -7.08 -6.56
C THR A 241 6.10 -7.63 -5.50
N PRO A 242 4.77 -7.43 -5.65
CA PRO A 242 3.81 -8.09 -4.79
C PRO A 242 3.78 -9.58 -5.12
N LEU A 243 3.81 -10.42 -4.09
CA LEU A 243 3.60 -11.85 -4.25
C LEU A 243 2.15 -12.15 -3.88
N ASN A 244 1.30 -12.31 -4.89
CA ASN A 244 -0.13 -12.57 -4.69
C ASN A 244 -0.34 -13.86 -3.88
N ARG A 245 -1.38 -13.86 -3.04
CA ARG A 245 -1.69 -15.00 -2.18
C ARG A 245 -1.98 -16.26 -3.00
N GLY A 246 -1.37 -17.36 -2.59
CA GLY A 246 -1.53 -18.67 -3.20
C GLY A 246 -0.59 -19.72 -2.59
N PRO A 247 -0.62 -20.97 -3.10
CA PRO A 247 0.16 -22.07 -2.52
C PRO A 247 1.68 -21.82 -2.51
N GLU A 248 2.20 -21.06 -3.47
CA GLU A 248 3.62 -20.70 -3.55
C GLU A 248 4.03 -19.70 -2.46
N THR A 249 3.16 -18.73 -2.16
CA THR A 249 3.39 -17.74 -1.11
C THR A 249 3.13 -18.29 0.28
N ASP A 250 2.27 -19.29 0.43
CA ASP A 250 2.05 -19.98 1.70
C ASP A 250 3.30 -20.72 2.20
N VAL A 251 4.15 -21.23 1.30
CA VAL A 251 5.43 -21.88 1.64
C VAL A 251 6.63 -20.92 1.60
N ASN A 252 6.41 -19.64 1.32
CA ASN A 252 7.48 -18.63 1.30
C ASN A 252 8.17 -18.54 2.67
N VAL A 253 9.50 -18.38 2.68
CA VAL A 253 10.28 -18.38 3.93
C VAL A 253 9.91 -17.22 4.86
N HIS A 254 9.63 -16.04 4.32
CA HIS A 254 9.20 -14.87 5.09
C HIS A 254 7.78 -15.07 5.65
N ARG A 255 6.88 -15.68 4.87
CA ARG A 255 5.55 -16.08 5.35
C ARG A 255 5.66 -17.06 6.52
N GLN A 256 6.48 -18.10 6.39
CA GLN A 256 6.65 -19.10 7.45
C GLN A 256 7.25 -18.49 8.72
N GLN A 257 8.21 -17.57 8.59
CA GLN A 257 8.77 -16.83 9.73
C GLN A 257 7.71 -15.94 10.39
N TYR A 258 6.90 -15.21 9.60
CA TYR A 258 5.78 -14.41 10.11
C TYR A 258 4.79 -15.25 10.93
N LEU A 259 4.39 -16.41 10.41
CA LEU A 259 3.47 -17.33 11.09
C LEU A 259 4.06 -17.85 12.41
N GLN A 260 5.35 -18.19 12.44
CA GLN A 260 6.04 -18.63 13.65
C GLN A 260 6.12 -17.54 14.73
N GLN A 261 6.34 -16.29 14.33
CA GLN A 261 6.46 -15.15 15.26
C GLN A 261 5.11 -14.71 15.83
N THR A 262 4.06 -14.71 15.02
CA THR A 262 2.74 -14.18 15.40
C THR A 262 1.79 -15.25 15.93
N GLY A 263 2.07 -16.53 15.68
CA GLY A 263 1.16 -17.63 15.94
C GLY A 263 -0.13 -17.56 15.10
N ALA A 264 -0.11 -16.82 13.98
CA ALA A 264 -1.21 -16.79 13.03
C ALA A 264 -1.38 -18.16 12.36
N ALA A 265 -2.60 -18.49 11.93
CA ALA A 265 -2.83 -19.72 11.20
C ALA A 265 -2.22 -19.64 9.79
N ALA A 266 -1.61 -20.74 9.34
CA ALA A 266 -1.40 -20.94 7.91
C ALA A 266 -2.79 -21.03 7.29
N GLY A 267 -3.21 -19.98 6.56
CA GLY A 267 -4.58 -19.83 6.08
C GLY A 267 -5.08 -21.10 5.41
N ALA A 268 -6.23 -21.61 5.85
CA ALA A 268 -6.86 -22.74 5.20
C ALA A 268 -7.27 -22.33 3.78
N ALA A 269 -7.03 -23.19 2.80
CA ALA A 269 -7.56 -23.01 1.44
C ALA A 269 -9.06 -22.69 1.51
N PRO A 270 -9.58 -21.83 0.61
CA PRO A 270 -11.00 -21.49 0.63
C PRO A 270 -11.83 -22.77 0.58
N ILE A 271 -12.71 -22.94 1.58
CA ILE A 271 -13.73 -23.99 1.54
C ILE A 271 -14.56 -23.70 0.30
N SER A 272 -14.40 -24.51 -0.75
CA SER A 272 -15.30 -24.46 -1.90
C SER A 272 -16.69 -24.84 -1.38
N VAL A 273 -17.56 -23.85 -1.24
CA VAL A 273 -18.98 -24.13 -1.04
C VAL A 273 -19.47 -24.67 -2.38
N ALA A 274 -19.84 -25.94 -2.38
CA ALA A 274 -20.42 -26.67 -3.52
C ALA A 274 -21.85 -26.22 -3.80
#